data_AF-A0A7C4GXV5-F1
#
_entry.id   AF-A0A7C4GXV5-F1
#
_cell.length_a   1.000
_cell.length_b   1.000
_cell.length_c   1.000
_cell.angle_alpha   90.00
_cell.angle_beta   90.00
_cell.angle_gamma   90.00
#
_symmetry.space_group_name_H-M   'P 1'
#
loop_
_entity.id
_entity.type
_entity.pdbx_description
1 polymer ?
#
loop_
_entity_poly.entity_id
_entity_poly.type
_entity_poly.pdbx_seq_one_letter_code
_entity_poly.pdbx_strand_id
1 'polypeptide(L)'
;MKDYLDRYKDPDTVIDVTSFKVGPHHLEYYSYDAIIIPYILEEVKKAEKNGYDACVIGCFYDPGLKEAREISNIIVTAPLESSTCIALSLGEKFAIVVGRKKWIPLMMNRVKEYGLEDRLTSFKDIGLGVHDLHKDEKETEKRLYAVIEESLKEGAEVIILGCTAFFGFFKVVQEKYKVPVIDPIIASVKHAEQLIKLKKLCGWSHSKICAYEPPPTSELLAWNLKNLV
;
A
#
# COMPACT_ATOMS: atom_id res chain seq x y z
N MET A 1 2.74 -5.92 -13.87
CA MET A 1 2.92 -5.86 -12.41
C MET A 1 3.81 -6.98 -11.89
N LYS A 2 3.47 -8.26 -12.12
CA LYS A 2 4.29 -9.39 -11.67
C LYS A 2 5.75 -9.29 -12.14
N ASP A 3 5.97 -9.14 -13.44
CA ASP A 3 7.30 -8.98 -14.03
C ASP A 3 8.08 -7.78 -13.47
N TYR A 4 7.36 -6.73 -13.06
CA TYR A 4 7.97 -5.56 -12.42
C TYR A 4 8.53 -5.93 -11.04
N LEU A 5 7.75 -6.64 -10.23
CA LEU A 5 8.07 -7.08 -8.87
C LEU A 5 9.07 -8.23 -8.82
N ASP A 6 9.11 -9.10 -9.83
CA ASP A 6 10.07 -10.21 -9.92
C ASP A 6 11.53 -9.72 -9.91
N ARG A 7 11.76 -8.44 -10.27
CA ARG A 7 13.08 -7.79 -10.23
C ARG A 7 13.49 -7.34 -8.82
N TYR A 8 12.56 -7.29 -7.87
CA TYR A 8 12.80 -6.76 -6.54
C TYR A 8 12.53 -7.76 -5.44
N LYS A 9 11.73 -8.81 -5.66
CA LYS A 9 11.45 -9.84 -4.66
C LYS A 9 12.72 -10.56 -4.19
N ASP A 10 12.68 -11.12 -2.99
CA ASP A 10 13.72 -12.03 -2.52
C ASP A 10 13.75 -13.30 -3.40
N PRO A 11 14.90 -13.99 -3.50
CA PRO A 11 15.05 -15.15 -4.38
C PRO A 11 13.98 -16.24 -4.16
N ASP A 12 13.67 -16.53 -2.90
CA ASP A 12 12.75 -17.59 -2.48
C ASP A 12 11.28 -17.16 -2.45
N THR A 13 10.99 -15.88 -2.72
CA THR A 13 9.61 -15.38 -2.76
C THR A 13 8.96 -15.76 -4.08
N VAL A 14 7.72 -16.26 -4.04
CA VAL A 14 6.87 -16.42 -5.23
C VAL A 14 5.74 -15.40 -5.15
N ILE A 15 5.53 -14.64 -6.22
CA ILE A 15 4.52 -13.59 -6.29
C ILE A 15 3.46 -13.99 -7.30
N ASP A 16 2.21 -14.04 -6.84
CA ASP A 16 1.04 -14.07 -7.70
C ASP A 16 0.30 -12.74 -7.60
N VAL A 17 -0.12 -12.22 -8.76
CA VAL A 17 -0.88 -10.98 -8.85
C VAL A 17 -2.31 -11.33 -9.29
N THR A 18 -3.27 -10.98 -8.45
CA THR A 18 -4.71 -11.16 -8.73
C THR A 18 -5.41 -9.82 -8.95
N SER A 19 -6.61 -9.88 -9.50
CA SER A 19 -7.51 -8.73 -9.66
C SER A 19 -8.93 -9.20 -9.42
N PHE A 20 -9.77 -8.31 -8.89
CA PHE A 20 -11.17 -8.64 -8.67
C PHE A 20 -11.90 -8.81 -10.00
N LYS A 21 -12.78 -9.81 -10.08
CA LYS A 21 -13.61 -10.04 -11.29
C LYS A 21 -14.70 -8.99 -11.47
N VAL A 22 -15.07 -8.32 -10.37
CA VAL A 22 -16.13 -7.33 -10.28
C VAL A 22 -15.66 -6.17 -9.40
N GLY A 23 -16.24 -4.99 -9.59
CA GLY A 23 -15.89 -3.79 -8.85
C GLY A 23 -15.33 -2.68 -9.75
N PRO A 24 -14.98 -1.53 -9.14
CA PRO A 24 -14.48 -0.38 -9.89
C PRO A 24 -13.07 -0.64 -10.41
N HIS A 25 -12.75 -0.09 -11.59
CA HIS A 25 -11.42 -0.22 -12.21
C HIS A 25 -10.35 0.69 -11.58
N HIS A 26 -10.76 1.55 -10.65
CA HIS A 26 -9.93 2.48 -9.91
C HIS A 26 -10.64 2.85 -8.60
N LEU A 27 -9.92 3.34 -7.59
CA LEU A 27 -10.51 3.62 -6.27
C LEU A 27 -10.65 5.11 -5.94
N GLU A 28 -10.60 6.01 -6.93
CA GLU A 28 -10.48 7.48 -6.72
C GLU A 28 -11.64 8.18 -5.96
N TYR A 29 -12.63 7.43 -5.46
CA TYR A 29 -13.80 7.91 -4.72
C TYR A 29 -13.99 7.10 -3.43
N TYR A 30 -14.43 7.76 -2.36
CA TYR A 30 -14.75 7.11 -1.08
C TYR A 30 -15.74 5.94 -1.23
N SER A 31 -16.74 6.08 -2.09
CA SER A 31 -17.69 4.99 -2.36
C SER A 31 -16.99 3.77 -2.95
N TYR A 32 -16.00 3.96 -3.81
CA TYR A 32 -15.25 2.87 -4.43
C TYR A 32 -14.32 2.20 -3.41
N ASP A 33 -13.70 3.00 -2.55
CA ASP A 33 -12.92 2.52 -1.40
C ASP A 33 -13.76 1.64 -0.46
N ALA A 34 -15.01 2.01 -0.20
CA ALA A 34 -15.90 1.24 0.66
C ALA A 34 -16.38 -0.08 0.02
N ILE A 35 -16.86 -0.04 -1.22
CA ILE A 35 -17.45 -1.23 -1.88
C ILE A 35 -16.42 -2.31 -2.20
N ILE A 36 -15.13 -1.97 -2.22
CA ILE A 36 -14.08 -2.95 -2.55
C ILE A 36 -13.66 -3.82 -1.36
N ILE A 37 -13.92 -3.35 -0.13
CA ILE A 37 -13.47 -4.02 1.11
C ILE A 37 -13.94 -5.47 1.18
N PRO A 38 -15.22 -5.83 0.95
CA PRO A 38 -15.66 -7.22 1.01
C PRO A 38 -14.87 -8.14 0.07
N TYR A 39 -14.55 -7.68 -1.14
CA TYR A 39 -13.76 -8.46 -2.11
C TYR A 39 -12.30 -8.61 -1.68
N ILE A 40 -11.72 -7.60 -1.02
CA ILE A 40 -10.38 -7.71 -0.40
C ILE A 40 -10.39 -8.81 0.66
N LEU A 41 -11.38 -8.83 1.57
CA LEU A 41 -11.46 -9.82 2.64
C LEU A 41 -11.61 -11.25 2.09
N GLU A 42 -12.41 -11.41 1.04
CA GLU A 42 -12.57 -12.68 0.33
C GLU A 42 -11.27 -13.19 -0.28
N GLU A 43 -10.53 -12.34 -1.01
CA GLU A 43 -9.27 -12.76 -1.62
C GLU A 43 -8.17 -13.02 -0.59
N VAL A 44 -8.15 -12.29 0.53
CA VAL A 44 -7.24 -12.56 1.66
C VAL A 44 -7.52 -13.93 2.26
N LYS A 45 -8.79 -14.28 2.52
CA LYS A 45 -9.15 -15.62 3.02
C LYS A 45 -8.85 -16.73 2.02
N LYS A 46 -9.10 -16.47 0.74
CA LYS A 46 -8.78 -17.41 -0.32
C LYS A 46 -7.28 -17.65 -0.41
N ALA A 47 -6.46 -16.61 -0.28
CA ALA A 47 -5.01 -16.73 -0.22
C ALA A 47 -4.56 -17.57 1.00
N GLU A 48 -5.14 -17.32 2.18
CA GLU A 48 -4.89 -18.14 3.37
C GLU A 48 -5.23 -19.62 3.12
N LYS A 49 -6.41 -19.92 2.57
CA LYS A 49 -6.84 -21.29 2.24
C LYS A 49 -5.96 -21.97 1.20
N ASN A 50 -5.40 -21.21 0.27
CA ASN A 50 -4.50 -21.69 -0.77
C ASN A 50 -3.04 -21.84 -0.28
N GLY A 51 -2.77 -21.57 1.00
CA GLY A 51 -1.45 -21.77 1.59
C GLY A 51 -0.45 -20.65 1.33
N TYR A 52 -0.90 -19.44 1.00
CA TYR A 52 0.00 -18.29 0.90
C TYR A 52 0.50 -17.85 2.28
N ASP A 53 1.76 -17.43 2.34
CA ASP A 53 2.38 -16.91 3.56
C ASP A 53 1.87 -15.49 3.92
N ALA A 54 1.62 -14.67 2.89
CA ALA A 54 1.26 -13.26 3.01
C ALA A 54 0.33 -12.80 1.88
N CYS A 55 -0.37 -11.68 2.12
CA CYS A 55 -1.19 -10.98 1.13
C CYS A 55 -0.85 -9.48 1.16
N VAL A 56 -0.74 -8.87 -0.03
CA VAL A 56 -0.48 -7.43 -0.20
C VAL A 56 -1.71 -6.76 -0.78
N ILE A 57 -2.25 -5.77 -0.09
CA ILE A 57 -3.35 -4.94 -0.61
C ILE A 57 -2.79 -4.02 -1.72
N GLY A 58 -3.48 -3.96 -2.86
CA GLY A 58 -2.99 -3.31 -4.08
C GLY A 58 -3.24 -1.80 -4.22
N CYS A 59 -3.73 -1.13 -3.18
CA CYS A 59 -4.09 0.31 -3.23
C CYS A 59 -3.47 1.09 -2.08
N PHE A 60 -2.92 2.27 -2.38
CA PHE A 60 -2.27 3.18 -1.44
C PHE A 60 -3.24 3.81 -0.40
N TYR A 61 -4.55 3.60 -0.50
CA TYR A 61 -5.48 3.99 0.57
C TYR A 61 -5.49 3.02 1.76
N ASP A 62 -4.81 1.88 1.63
CA ASP A 62 -4.84 0.75 2.57
C ASP A 62 -6.28 0.28 2.91
N PRO A 63 -7.14 0.08 1.89
CA PRO A 63 -8.54 -0.30 2.12
C PRO A 63 -8.64 -1.66 2.80
N GLY A 64 -9.41 -1.73 3.88
CA GLY A 64 -9.67 -3.00 4.56
C GLY A 64 -8.44 -3.61 5.25
N LEU A 65 -7.34 -2.87 5.46
CA LEU A 65 -6.11 -3.43 6.02
C LEU A 65 -6.33 -4.04 7.42
N LYS A 66 -7.02 -3.31 8.30
CA LYS A 66 -7.26 -3.76 9.67
C LYS A 66 -8.21 -4.96 9.69
N GLU A 67 -9.25 -4.90 8.88
CA GLU A 67 -10.27 -5.93 8.69
C GLU A 67 -9.65 -7.21 8.10
N ALA A 68 -8.73 -7.09 7.14
CA ALA A 68 -8.00 -8.21 6.57
C ALA A 68 -7.06 -8.87 7.60
N ARG A 69 -6.44 -8.07 8.47
CA ARG A 69 -5.63 -8.57 9.59
C ARG A 69 -6.47 -9.21 10.67
N GLU A 70 -7.71 -8.77 10.89
CA GLU A 70 -8.65 -9.35 11.85
C GLU A 70 -9.07 -10.77 11.41
N ILE A 71 -9.46 -10.93 10.15
CA ILE A 71 -10.06 -12.18 9.65
C ILE A 71 -9.05 -13.26 9.24
N SER A 72 -7.75 -12.95 9.06
CA SER A 72 -6.75 -13.92 8.54
C SER A 72 -5.57 -14.18 9.49
N ASN A 73 -4.87 -15.31 9.32
CA ASN A 73 -3.66 -15.66 10.08
C ASN A 73 -2.35 -15.47 9.28
N ILE A 74 -2.47 -15.09 8.01
CA ILE A 74 -1.35 -14.76 7.13
C ILE A 74 -0.91 -13.31 7.36
N ILE A 75 0.29 -12.95 6.92
CA ILE A 75 0.74 -11.55 6.99
C ILE A 75 0.00 -10.73 5.94
N VAL A 76 -0.77 -9.73 6.37
CA VAL A 76 -1.33 -8.69 5.48
C VAL A 76 -0.58 -7.36 5.60
N THR A 77 -0.09 -6.83 4.48
CA THR A 77 0.53 -5.50 4.36
C THR A 77 -0.19 -4.66 3.30
N ALA A 78 -0.04 -3.33 3.38
CA ALA A 78 -0.59 -2.40 2.41
C ALA A 78 0.38 -1.24 2.11
N PRO A 79 0.21 -0.53 0.98
CA PRO A 79 1.24 0.34 0.44
C PRO A 79 1.50 1.62 1.22
N LEU A 80 0.51 2.31 1.79
CA LEU A 80 0.79 3.52 2.55
C LEU A 80 1.52 3.18 3.85
N GLU A 81 1.02 2.26 4.66
CA GLU A 81 1.66 1.83 5.90
C GLU A 81 3.08 1.30 5.64
N SER A 82 3.26 0.46 4.62
CA SER A 82 4.59 -0.09 4.31
C SER A 82 5.56 0.98 3.84
N SER A 83 5.10 1.91 2.99
CA SER A 83 5.95 2.99 2.49
C SER A 83 6.38 3.92 3.61
N THR A 84 5.48 4.28 4.52
CA THR A 84 5.81 5.16 5.63
C THR A 84 6.73 4.47 6.64
N CYS A 85 6.50 3.19 7.00
CA CYS A 85 7.42 2.44 7.85
C CYS A 85 8.86 2.44 7.33
N ILE A 86 9.04 2.25 6.02
CA ILE A 86 10.35 2.30 5.38
C ILE A 86 10.89 3.74 5.37
N ALA A 87 10.07 4.75 5.04
CA ALA A 87 10.48 6.15 5.00
C ALA A 87 11.04 6.63 6.34
N LEU A 88 10.41 6.24 7.46
CA LEU A 88 10.85 6.62 8.81
C LEU A 88 12.25 6.10 9.16
N SER A 89 12.70 5.04 8.50
CA SER A 89 14.06 4.49 8.68
C SER A 89 15.09 5.16 7.77
N LEU A 90 14.65 5.92 6.75
CA LEU A 90 15.50 6.50 5.72
C LEU A 90 15.68 8.03 5.85
N GLY A 91 14.80 8.70 6.58
CA GLY A 91 14.92 10.13 6.84
C GLY A 91 13.97 10.62 7.94
N GLU A 92 14.24 11.82 8.46
CA GLU A 92 13.45 12.42 9.53
C GLU A 92 12.09 12.89 9.00
N LYS A 93 12.02 13.36 7.75
CA LYS A 93 10.79 13.90 7.16
C LYS A 93 10.54 13.28 5.78
N PHE A 94 9.27 13.01 5.47
CA PHE A 94 8.88 12.52 4.15
C PHE A 94 7.77 13.36 3.53
N ALA A 95 7.68 13.33 2.20
CA ALA A 95 6.54 13.87 1.45
C ALA A 95 5.86 12.77 0.64
N ILE A 96 4.55 12.92 0.40
CA ILE A 96 3.77 12.00 -0.42
C ILE A 96 3.26 12.73 -1.66
N VAL A 97 3.56 12.18 -2.85
CA VAL A 97 3.09 12.72 -4.12
C VAL A 97 1.97 11.86 -4.68
N VAL A 98 0.82 12.45 -4.99
CA VAL A 98 -0.39 11.75 -5.45
C VAL A 98 -0.80 12.19 -6.86
N GLY A 99 -1.71 11.44 -7.49
CA GLY A 99 -2.24 11.80 -8.81
C GLY A 99 -3.17 13.01 -8.74
N ARG A 100 -4.19 12.98 -7.87
CA ARG A 100 -5.18 14.07 -7.76
C ARG A 100 -5.28 14.62 -6.35
N LYS A 101 -5.52 15.93 -6.26
CA LYS A 101 -5.84 16.63 -5.01
C LYS A 101 -6.95 15.99 -4.18
N LYS A 102 -7.95 15.40 -4.84
CA LYS A 102 -9.10 14.72 -4.19
C LYS A 102 -8.67 13.55 -3.29
N TRP A 103 -7.54 12.91 -3.58
CA TRP A 103 -7.06 11.74 -2.85
C TRP A 103 -6.44 12.12 -1.50
N ILE A 104 -5.93 13.35 -1.39
CA ILE A 104 -5.16 13.84 -0.25
C ILE A 104 -5.93 13.74 1.07
N PRO A 105 -7.19 14.19 1.21
CA PRO A 105 -7.87 14.14 2.50
C PRO A 105 -8.03 12.73 3.07
N LEU A 106 -8.30 11.73 2.21
CA LEU A 106 -8.41 10.33 2.63
C LEU A 106 -7.05 9.81 3.12
N MET A 107 -5.99 10.01 2.32
CA MET A 107 -4.65 9.55 2.68
C MET A 107 -4.08 10.29 3.90
N MET A 108 -4.37 11.58 4.07
CA MET A 108 -3.98 12.34 5.26
C MET A 108 -4.62 11.77 6.53
N ASN A 109 -5.90 11.38 6.48
CA ASN A 109 -6.54 10.71 7.62
C ASN A 109 -5.85 9.39 7.97
N ARG A 110 -5.39 8.62 6.98
CA ARG A 110 -4.60 7.40 7.22
C ARG A 110 -3.23 7.69 7.82
N VAL A 111 -2.52 8.71 7.33
CA VAL A 111 -1.23 9.14 7.93
C VAL A 111 -1.42 9.56 9.40
N LYS A 112 -2.49 10.28 9.72
CA LYS A 112 -2.86 10.63 11.10
C LYS A 112 -3.17 9.39 11.94
N GLU A 113 -3.93 8.44 11.39
CA GLU A 113 -4.24 7.16 12.04
C GLU A 113 -2.98 6.34 12.35
N TYR A 114 -1.95 6.44 11.53
CA TYR A 114 -0.63 5.83 11.78
C TYR A 114 0.27 6.65 12.72
N GLY A 115 -0.19 7.82 13.20
CA GLY A 115 0.58 8.66 14.12
C GLY A 115 1.75 9.39 13.46
N LEU A 116 1.68 9.62 12.14
CA LEU A 116 2.81 10.13 11.34
C LEU A 116 2.59 11.54 10.79
N GLU A 117 1.61 12.28 11.28
CA GLU A 117 1.33 13.65 10.85
C GLU A 117 2.57 14.54 11.01
N ASP A 118 3.25 14.47 12.16
CA ASP A 118 4.45 15.28 12.41
C ASP A 118 5.64 14.88 11.54
N ARG A 119 5.64 13.68 10.94
CA ARG A 119 6.72 13.19 10.06
C ARG A 119 6.48 13.55 8.59
N LEU A 120 5.26 13.94 8.24
CA LEU A 120 4.87 14.31 6.89
C LEU A 120 5.08 15.81 6.66
N THR A 121 5.96 16.14 5.71
CA THR A 121 6.20 17.53 5.29
C THR A 121 5.08 18.05 4.39
N SER A 122 4.71 17.30 3.35
CA SER A 122 3.65 17.72 2.43
C SER A 122 3.00 16.57 1.66
N PHE A 123 1.73 16.81 1.31
CA PHE A 123 1.03 16.10 0.24
C PHE A 123 0.92 17.02 -0.98
N LYS A 124 1.40 16.57 -2.14
CA LYS A 124 1.26 17.32 -3.39
C LYS A 124 0.69 16.44 -4.49
N ASP A 125 -0.14 17.01 -5.35
CA ASP A 125 -0.73 16.30 -6.48
C ASP A 125 -0.18 16.75 -7.83
N ILE A 126 -0.14 15.83 -8.79
CA ILE A 126 0.29 16.12 -10.17
C ILE A 126 -0.88 16.35 -11.13
N GLY A 127 -2.12 16.43 -10.63
CA GLY A 127 -3.32 16.66 -11.44
C GLY A 127 -3.60 15.60 -12.51
N LEU A 128 -3.29 14.32 -12.27
CA LEU A 128 -3.54 13.19 -13.17
C LEU A 128 -4.35 12.07 -12.50
N GLY A 129 -5.33 11.51 -13.22
CA GLY A 129 -6.05 10.32 -12.76
C GLY A 129 -5.21 9.05 -12.88
N VAL A 130 -5.64 7.96 -12.24
CA VAL A 130 -4.89 6.69 -12.23
C VAL A 130 -4.59 6.18 -13.64
N HIS A 131 -5.56 6.30 -14.56
CA HIS A 131 -5.40 5.86 -15.94
C HIS A 131 -4.55 6.79 -16.82
N ASP A 132 -4.20 7.98 -16.34
CA ASP A 132 -3.43 8.97 -17.11
C ASP A 132 -1.92 8.90 -16.86
N LEU A 133 -1.50 8.27 -15.75
CA LEU A 133 -0.10 8.24 -15.30
C LEU A 133 0.89 7.63 -16.30
N HIS A 134 0.46 6.65 -17.08
CA HIS A 134 1.30 6.00 -18.11
C HIS A 134 0.91 6.36 -19.55
N LYS A 135 -0.03 7.30 -19.76
CA LYS A 135 -0.39 7.74 -21.12
C LYS A 135 0.73 8.58 -21.75
N ASP A 136 1.36 9.42 -20.94
CA ASP A 136 2.54 10.21 -21.28
C ASP A 136 3.48 10.24 -20.07
N GLU A 137 4.48 9.37 -20.08
CA GLU A 137 5.43 9.24 -18.98
C GLU A 137 6.32 10.48 -18.84
N LYS A 138 6.63 11.17 -19.95
CA LYS A 138 7.45 12.39 -19.91
C LYS A 138 6.71 13.55 -19.26
N GLU A 139 5.43 13.72 -19.58
CA GLU A 139 4.60 14.72 -18.91
C GLU A 139 4.41 14.35 -17.42
N THR A 140 4.20 13.07 -17.10
CA THR A 140 4.10 12.61 -15.70
C THR A 140 5.37 12.88 -14.91
N GLU A 141 6.54 12.55 -15.46
CA GLU A 141 7.85 12.87 -14.88
C GLU A 141 8.03 14.37 -14.66
N LYS A 142 7.72 15.19 -15.67
CA LYS A 142 7.83 16.66 -15.57
C LYS A 142 6.99 17.20 -14.41
N ARG A 143 5.79 16.68 -14.20
CA ARG A 143 4.92 17.09 -13.09
C ARG A 143 5.42 16.58 -11.74
N LEU A 144 5.89 15.34 -11.67
CA LEU A 144 6.54 14.79 -10.48
C LEU A 144 7.74 15.65 -10.07
N TYR A 145 8.59 16.03 -11.03
CA TYR A 145 9.76 16.88 -10.79
C TYR A 145 9.37 18.23 -10.17
N ALA A 146 8.34 18.89 -10.70
CA ALA A 146 7.89 20.18 -10.18
C ALA A 146 7.45 20.10 -8.71
N VAL A 147 6.60 19.13 -8.36
CA VAL A 147 6.09 19.01 -6.98
C VAL A 147 7.15 18.49 -6.01
N ILE A 148 8.05 17.61 -6.46
CA ILE A 148 9.12 17.06 -5.61
C ILE A 148 10.14 18.15 -5.28
N GLU A 149 10.52 19.01 -6.22
CA GLU A 149 11.40 20.15 -5.93
C GLU A 149 10.84 21.06 -4.85
N GLU A 150 9.52 21.25 -4.81
CA GLU A 150 8.87 22.00 -3.74
C GLU A 150 8.90 21.24 -2.40
N SER A 151 8.57 19.96 -2.39
CA SER A 151 8.60 19.14 -1.17
C SER A 151 10.00 19.06 -0.55
N LEU A 152 11.05 19.00 -1.38
CA LEU A 152 12.44 19.04 -0.91
C LEU A 152 12.80 20.39 -0.28
N LYS A 153 12.34 21.50 -0.86
CA LYS A 153 12.53 22.84 -0.26
C LYS A 153 11.77 23.02 1.06
N GLU A 154 10.66 22.30 1.24
CA GLU A 154 9.89 22.25 2.48
C GLU A 154 10.54 21.33 3.55
N GLY A 155 11.65 20.66 3.22
CA GLY A 155 12.43 19.84 4.15
C GLY A 155 12.10 18.34 4.12
N ALA A 156 11.46 17.84 3.06
CA ALA A 156 11.35 16.39 2.87
C ALA A 156 12.72 15.78 2.55
N GLU A 157 13.05 14.67 3.20
CA GLU A 157 14.28 13.90 2.97
C GLU A 157 14.00 12.61 2.18
N VAL A 158 12.76 12.12 2.25
CA VAL A 158 12.27 10.93 1.54
C VAL A 158 11.00 11.27 0.77
N ILE A 159 10.90 10.77 -0.47
CA ILE A 159 9.69 10.93 -1.29
C ILE A 159 8.96 9.61 -1.40
N ILE A 160 7.66 9.60 -1.15
CA ILE A 160 6.79 8.43 -1.35
C ILE A 160 5.89 8.70 -2.56
N LEU A 161 5.89 7.79 -3.53
CA LEU A 161 4.95 7.85 -4.65
C LEU A 161 3.61 7.26 -4.19
N GLY A 162 2.63 8.13 -3.96
CA GLY A 162 1.34 7.84 -3.32
C GLY A 162 0.31 7.18 -4.22
N CYS A 163 0.72 6.26 -5.09
CA CYS A 163 -0.17 5.43 -5.90
C CYS A 163 0.60 4.22 -6.42
N THR A 164 -0.01 3.03 -6.38
CA THR A 164 0.58 1.82 -6.96
C THR A 164 0.78 1.95 -8.47
N ALA A 165 -0.04 2.76 -9.15
CA ALA A 165 0.13 3.08 -10.57
C ALA A 165 1.30 4.03 -10.88
N PHE A 166 2.09 4.46 -9.89
CA PHE A 166 3.38 5.14 -10.14
C PHE A 166 4.56 4.17 -10.29
N PHE A 167 4.32 2.85 -10.36
CA PHE A 167 5.39 1.87 -10.38
C PHE A 167 6.41 2.18 -11.50
N GLY A 168 7.69 2.20 -11.13
CA GLY A 168 8.79 2.48 -12.05
C GLY A 168 9.29 3.93 -12.07
N PHE A 169 8.45 4.92 -11.77
CA PHE A 169 8.86 6.34 -11.76
C PHE A 169 9.88 6.65 -10.65
N PHE A 170 9.99 5.82 -9.62
CA PHE A 170 10.93 6.06 -8.52
C PHE A 170 12.39 6.16 -9.00
N LYS A 171 12.77 5.41 -10.05
CA LYS A 171 14.16 5.39 -10.55
C LYS A 171 14.58 6.73 -11.11
N VAL A 172 13.78 7.29 -12.01
CA VAL A 172 14.09 8.56 -12.70
C VAL A 172 14.10 9.73 -11.72
N VAL A 173 13.16 9.74 -10.78
CA VAL A 173 13.10 10.74 -9.71
C VAL A 173 14.32 10.62 -8.78
N GLN A 174 14.64 9.40 -8.31
CA GLN A 174 15.76 9.17 -7.42
C GLN A 174 17.10 9.50 -8.08
N GLU A 175 17.26 9.15 -9.36
CA GLU A 175 18.46 9.49 -10.12
C GLU A 175 18.64 11.00 -10.25
N LYS A 176 17.55 11.75 -10.45
CA LYS A 176 17.59 13.21 -10.58
C LYS A 176 17.88 13.92 -9.26
N TYR A 177 17.15 13.61 -8.20
CA TYR A 177 17.21 14.37 -6.94
C TYR A 177 18.16 13.79 -5.89
N LYS A 178 18.66 12.56 -6.09
CA LYS A 178 19.60 11.89 -5.18
C LYS A 178 19.08 11.75 -3.73
N VAL A 179 17.76 11.65 -3.58
CA VAL A 179 17.06 11.32 -2.33
C VAL A 179 16.38 9.96 -2.45
N PRO A 180 16.12 9.23 -1.36
CA PRO A 180 15.31 8.02 -1.41
C PRO A 180 13.92 8.30 -1.97
N VAL A 181 13.51 7.51 -2.97
CA VAL A 181 12.16 7.55 -3.54
C VAL A 181 11.52 6.17 -3.40
N ILE A 182 10.42 6.11 -2.66
CA ILE A 182 9.73 4.88 -2.33
C ILE A 182 8.67 4.59 -3.39
N ASP A 183 8.86 3.47 -4.10
CA ASP A 183 7.82 2.81 -4.88
C ASP A 183 6.93 1.99 -3.92
N PRO A 184 5.63 2.29 -3.88
CA PRO A 184 4.75 1.74 -2.85
C PRO A 184 4.49 0.24 -3.02
N ILE A 185 4.59 -0.31 -4.24
CA ILE A 185 4.35 -1.75 -4.45
C ILE A 185 5.58 -2.54 -4.02
N ILE A 186 6.78 -2.04 -4.36
CA ILE A 186 8.03 -2.63 -3.88
C ILE A 186 8.06 -2.59 -2.35
N ALA A 187 7.72 -1.43 -1.76
CA ALA A 187 7.66 -1.26 -0.31
C ALA A 187 6.74 -2.30 0.37
N SER A 188 5.52 -2.50 -0.15
CA SER A 188 4.60 -3.49 0.39
C SER A 188 5.12 -4.92 0.36
N VAL A 189 5.73 -5.32 -0.76
CA VAL A 189 6.29 -6.66 -0.92
C VAL A 189 7.48 -6.85 0.02
N LYS A 190 8.39 -5.87 0.08
CA LYS A 190 9.55 -5.93 0.98
C LYS A 190 9.15 -5.96 2.45
N HIS A 191 8.12 -5.20 2.81
CA HIS A 191 7.60 -5.23 4.17
C HIS A 191 6.97 -6.59 4.50
N ALA A 192 6.23 -7.20 3.56
CA ALA A 192 5.69 -8.55 3.73
C ALA A 192 6.82 -9.60 3.88
N GLU A 193 7.84 -9.57 3.04
CA GLU A 193 9.00 -10.46 3.11
C GLU A 193 9.72 -10.35 4.46
N GLN A 194 9.96 -9.13 4.92
CA GLN A 194 10.54 -8.86 6.23
C GLN A 194 9.69 -9.46 7.36
N LEU A 195 8.38 -9.21 7.36
CA LEU A 195 7.47 -9.72 8.38
C LEU A 195 7.37 -11.25 8.34
N ILE A 196 7.41 -11.88 7.16
CA ILE A 196 7.45 -13.34 7.05
C ILE A 196 8.75 -13.92 7.59
N LYS A 197 9.88 -13.27 7.31
CA LYS A 197 11.16 -13.66 7.89
C LYS A 197 11.13 -13.57 9.42
N LEU A 198 10.58 -12.49 9.97
CA LEU A 198 10.41 -12.31 11.42
C LEU A 198 9.40 -13.31 12.02
N LYS A 199 8.32 -13.65 11.30
CA LYS A 199 7.39 -14.70 11.71
C LYS A 199 8.09 -16.05 11.83
N LYS A 200 8.91 -16.41 10.84
CA LYS A 200 9.66 -17.68 10.81
C LYS A 200 10.75 -17.74 11.89
N LEU A 201 11.46 -16.64 12.14
CA LEU A 201 12.57 -16.60 13.09
C LEU A 201 12.12 -16.39 14.55
N CYS A 202 11.14 -15.52 14.75
CA CYS A 202 10.76 -15.02 16.08
C CYS A 202 9.32 -15.37 16.47
N GLY A 203 8.50 -15.92 15.56
CA GLY A 203 7.08 -16.17 15.81
C GLY A 203 6.19 -14.92 15.78
N TRP A 204 6.69 -13.78 15.29
CA TRP A 204 5.94 -12.53 15.28
C TRP A 204 4.93 -12.48 14.13
N SER A 205 3.66 -12.27 14.47
CA SER A 205 2.55 -12.12 13.51
C SER A 205 1.54 -11.07 13.99
N HIS A 206 0.49 -10.84 13.19
CA HIS A 206 -0.62 -9.99 13.60
C HIS A 206 -1.23 -10.47 14.92
N SER A 207 -1.26 -9.60 15.93
CA SER A 207 -1.73 -9.95 17.27
C SER A 207 -3.25 -10.03 17.31
N LYS A 208 -3.78 -11.14 17.81
CA LYS A 208 -5.22 -11.44 17.87
C LYS A 208 -5.88 -11.15 19.22
N ILE A 209 -5.16 -10.47 20.13
CA ILE A 209 -5.61 -10.31 21.53
C ILE A 209 -6.61 -9.18 21.75
N CYS A 210 -6.79 -8.29 20.76
CA CYS A 210 -7.59 -7.07 20.91
C CYS A 210 -8.10 -6.63 19.53
N ALA A 211 -7.57 -5.55 18.95
CA ALA A 211 -8.11 -4.94 17.73
C ALA A 211 -8.20 -5.84 16.48
N TYR A 212 -7.47 -6.97 16.45
CA TYR A 212 -7.58 -7.97 15.37
C TYR A 212 -8.10 -9.33 15.88
N GLU A 213 -8.78 -9.36 17.02
CA GLU A 213 -9.54 -10.54 17.46
C GLU A 213 -10.58 -10.90 16.40
N PRO A 214 -10.58 -12.14 15.86
CA PRO A 214 -11.50 -12.50 14.81
C PRO A 214 -12.94 -12.66 15.36
N PRO A 215 -13.97 -12.36 14.55
CA PRO A 215 -15.35 -12.65 14.93
C PRO A 215 -15.56 -14.16 15.14
N PRO A 216 -16.47 -14.58 16.05
CA PRO A 216 -16.75 -15.99 16.27
C PRO A 216 -17.19 -16.69 14.99
N THR A 217 -16.62 -17.86 14.71
CA THR A 217 -16.98 -18.65 13.51
C THR A 217 -18.47 -18.97 13.45
N SER A 218 -19.13 -19.19 14.60
CA SER A 218 -20.58 -19.42 14.68
C SER A 218 -21.40 -18.25 14.16
N GLU A 219 -20.97 -17.01 14.39
CA GLU A 219 -21.66 -15.81 13.90
C GLU A 219 -21.47 -15.65 12.39
N LEU A 220 -20.23 -15.82 11.90
CA LEU A 220 -19.94 -15.80 10.46
C LEU A 220 -20.82 -16.81 9.70
N LEU A 221 -20.97 -18.02 10.24
CA LEU A 221 -21.84 -19.05 9.65
C LEU A 221 -23.32 -18.66 9.72
N ALA A 222 -23.80 -18.10 10.84
CA ALA A 222 -25.18 -17.67 11.00
C ALA A 222 -25.57 -16.55 10.01
N TRP A 223 -24.62 -15.68 9.65
CA TRP A 223 -24.82 -14.60 8.68
C TRP A 223 -24.52 -15.01 7.23
N ASN A 224 -24.27 -16.29 6.96
CA ASN A 224 -23.90 -16.82 5.65
C ASN A 224 -22.59 -16.26 5.07
N LEU A 225 -21.67 -15.80 5.93
CA LEU A 225 -20.33 -15.31 5.55
C LEU A 225 -19.30 -16.45 5.49
N LYS A 226 -19.65 -17.57 4.83
CA LYS A 226 -18.83 -18.79 4.77
C LYS A 226 -17.49 -18.60 4.02
N ASN A 227 -17.45 -17.63 3.12
CA ASN A 227 -16.25 -17.16 2.44
C ASN A 227 -15.20 -16.61 3.43
N LEU A 228 -15.65 -16.02 4.54
CA LEU A 228 -14.80 -15.40 5.57
C LEU A 228 -14.39 -16.34 6.71
N VAL A 229 -14.81 -17.61 6.67
CA VAL A 229 -14.38 -18.66 7.63
C VAL A 229 -13.05 -19.25 7.18
#